data_AF-A0A257SIA4-F1
#
_entry.id   AF-A0A257SIA4-F1
#
_cell.length_a   1.000
_cell.length_b   1.000
_cell.length_c   1.000
_cell.angle_alpha   90.00
_cell.angle_beta   90.00
_cell.angle_gamma   90.00
#
_symmetry.space_group_name_H-M   'P 1'
#
loop_
_entity.id
_entity.type
_entity.pdbx_description
1 polymer ?
#
loop_
_entity_poly.entity_id
_entity_poly.type
_entity_poly.pdbx_seq_one_letter_code
_entity_poly.pdbx_strand_id
1 'polypeptide(L)'
;MPHYDLPTVAFVVDAPKKWVDNTCSHFAVPGVERSRQGVSRHFSMEGVLAVQLVRDLCVELGLPVREGVRLATALLADDHTTASPARGVVIRLDIETLTHHVQRRLLEAVESVPRIRRGRPPSRSVDEGGA
;
A
#
# COMPACT_ATOMS: atom_id res chain seq x y z
N MET A 1 6.27 9.35 10.18
CA MET A 1 4.86 9.04 9.84
C MET A 1 4.56 7.60 10.25
N PRO A 2 3.30 7.23 10.53
CA PRO A 2 2.95 5.82 10.71
C PRO A 2 3.22 5.05 9.42
N HIS A 3 3.73 3.82 9.55
CA HIS A 3 3.92 2.89 8.44
C HIS A 3 3.04 1.66 8.68
N TYR A 4 2.41 1.18 7.61
CA TYR A 4 1.55 0.00 7.62
C TYR A 4 2.27 -1.18 6.96
N ASP A 5 1.97 -2.38 7.42
CA ASP A 5 2.53 -3.62 6.86
C ASP A 5 1.61 -4.22 5.79
N LEU A 6 2.16 -5.14 4.98
CA LEU A 6 1.43 -5.79 3.90
C LEU A 6 0.11 -6.46 4.36
N PRO A 7 0.04 -7.20 5.50
CA PRO A 7 -1.22 -7.74 6.01
C PRO A 7 -2.28 -6.67 6.30
N THR A 8 -1.88 -5.56 6.94
CA THR A 8 -2.78 -4.44 7.24
C THR A 8 -3.32 -3.83 5.96
N VAL A 9 -2.43 -3.55 4.99
CA VAL A 9 -2.83 -2.95 3.71
C VAL A 9 -3.78 -3.88 2.95
N ALA A 10 -3.47 -5.18 2.84
CA ALA A 10 -4.32 -6.15 2.18
C ALA A 10 -5.72 -6.25 2.81
N PHE A 11 -5.80 -6.14 4.14
CA PHE A 11 -7.09 -6.03 4.82
C PHE A 11 -7.81 -4.74 4.42
N VAL A 12 -7.16 -3.59 4.56
CA VAL A 12 -7.75 -2.27 4.29
C VAL A 12 -8.34 -2.21 2.88
N VAL A 13 -7.55 -2.63 1.89
CA VAL A 13 -7.93 -2.55 0.47
C VAL A 13 -8.83 -3.70 -0.02
N ASP A 14 -9.19 -4.60 0.90
CA ASP A 14 -9.98 -5.80 0.63
C ASP A 14 -9.47 -6.57 -0.60
N ALA A 15 -8.16 -6.88 -0.57
CA ALA A 15 -7.49 -7.58 -1.66
C ALA A 15 -6.61 -8.71 -1.13
N PRO A 16 -6.41 -9.79 -1.91
CA PRO A 16 -5.49 -10.84 -1.52
C PRO A 16 -4.08 -10.30 -1.26
N LYS A 17 -3.43 -10.71 -0.16
CA LYS A 17 -2.04 -10.30 0.17
C LYS A 17 -1.08 -10.48 -1.01
N LYS A 18 -1.20 -11.59 -1.74
CA LYS A 18 -0.41 -11.88 -2.94
C LYS A 18 -0.64 -10.88 -4.07
N TRP A 19 -1.86 -10.37 -4.22
CA TRP A 19 -2.16 -9.36 -5.23
C TRP A 19 -1.47 -8.04 -4.88
N VAL A 20 -1.59 -7.56 -3.63
CA VAL A 20 -0.90 -6.35 -3.17
C VAL A 20 0.61 -6.49 -3.31
N ASP A 21 1.16 -7.63 -2.88
CA ASP A 21 2.58 -7.97 -2.98
C ASP A 21 3.09 -7.92 -4.43
N ASN A 22 2.38 -8.57 -5.35
CA ASN A 22 2.71 -8.59 -6.77
C ASN A 22 2.63 -7.20 -7.40
N THR A 23 1.56 -6.45 -7.12
CA THR A 23 1.37 -5.08 -7.64
C THR A 23 2.54 -4.20 -7.23
N CYS A 24 2.93 -4.21 -5.95
CA CYS A 24 4.05 -3.40 -5.45
C CYS A 24 5.44 -3.93 -5.87
N SER A 25 5.55 -5.20 -6.25
CA SER A 25 6.79 -5.79 -6.77
C SER A 25 7.04 -5.38 -8.22
N HIS A 26 6.00 -5.40 -9.05
CA HIS A 26 6.11 -5.16 -10.48
C HIS A 26 6.04 -3.68 -10.86
N PHE A 27 5.37 -2.86 -10.06
CA PHE A 27 5.16 -1.45 -10.36
C PHE A 27 5.71 -0.54 -9.27
N ALA A 28 6.06 0.69 -9.64
CA ALA A 28 6.42 1.73 -8.68
C ALA A 28 5.13 2.38 -8.19
N VAL A 29 4.72 2.05 -6.96
CA VAL A 29 3.54 2.62 -6.31
C VAL A 29 4.03 3.72 -5.36
N PRO A 30 3.51 4.97 -5.47
CA PRO A 30 3.86 6.06 -4.57
C PRO A 30 3.63 5.66 -3.10
N GLY A 31 4.46 6.15 -2.18
CA GLY A 31 4.35 5.83 -0.76
C GLY A 31 4.65 4.38 -0.35
N VAL A 32 5.13 3.52 -1.25
CA VAL A 32 5.55 2.15 -0.94
C VAL A 32 7.07 2.03 -0.96
N GLU A 33 7.65 1.81 0.22
CA GLU A 33 9.10 1.63 0.34
C GLU A 33 9.50 0.20 -0.05
N ARG A 34 10.36 0.10 -1.08
CA ARG A 34 10.98 -1.16 -1.48
C ARG A 34 12.15 -1.46 -0.55
N SER A 35 11.95 -2.33 0.41
CA SER A 35 13.06 -2.88 1.20
C SER A 35 13.77 -4.02 0.43
N ARG A 36 15.05 -4.25 0.75
CA ARG A 36 15.82 -5.39 0.20
C ARG A 36 15.09 -6.72 0.47
N GLN A 37 15.32 -7.71 -0.41
CA GLN A 37 14.79 -9.08 -0.26
C GLN A 37 14.91 -9.56 1.19
N GLY A 38 13.79 -10.07 1.74
CA GLY A 38 13.72 -10.57 3.11
C GLY A 38 13.24 -9.57 4.17
N VAL A 39 13.03 -8.29 3.82
CA VAL A 39 12.46 -7.27 4.73
C VAL A 39 11.00 -6.98 4.36
N SER A 40 10.14 -6.83 5.37
CA SER A 40 8.73 -6.47 5.21
C SER A 40 8.58 -5.10 4.53
N ARG A 41 7.70 -5.01 3.52
CA ARG A 41 7.36 -3.72 2.90
C ARG A 41 6.66 -2.81 3.89
N HIS A 42 6.98 -1.52 3.81
CA HIS A 42 6.35 -0.46 4.58
C HIS A 42 5.56 0.44 3.64
N PHE A 43 4.34 0.76 4.05
CA PHE A 43 3.41 1.59 3.29
C PHE A 43 3.14 2.85 4.11
N SER A 44 3.33 4.02 3.50
CA SER A 44 2.81 5.28 4.05
C SER A 44 1.30 5.35 3.83
N MET A 45 0.62 6.36 4.40
CA MET A 45 -0.80 6.62 4.10
C MET A 45 -1.05 6.80 2.60
N GLU A 46 -0.18 7.56 1.93
CA GLU A 46 -0.19 7.73 0.48
C GLU A 46 -0.09 6.38 -0.24
N GLY A 47 0.77 5.48 0.24
CA GLY A 47 0.88 4.13 -0.31
C GLY A 47 -0.38 3.30 -0.16
N VAL A 48 -1.08 3.42 0.98
CA VAL A 48 -2.38 2.74 1.16
C VAL A 48 -3.43 3.31 0.21
N LEU A 49 -3.51 4.63 0.05
CA LEU A 49 -4.41 5.30 -0.89
C LEU A 49 -4.14 4.89 -2.33
N ALA A 50 -2.86 4.85 -2.72
CA ALA A 50 -2.45 4.43 -4.06
C ALA A 50 -2.87 2.98 -4.33
N VAL A 51 -2.64 2.05 -3.40
CA VAL A 51 -3.04 0.64 -3.57
C VAL A 51 -4.57 0.51 -3.62
N GLN A 52 -5.30 1.22 -2.76
CA GLN A 52 -6.77 1.27 -2.78
C GLN A 52 -7.28 1.73 -4.14
N LEU A 53 -6.77 2.86 -4.63
CA LEU A 53 -7.20 3.44 -5.90
C LEU A 53 -6.87 2.50 -7.07
N VAL A 54 -5.70 1.87 -7.08
CA VAL A 54 -5.36 0.85 -8.10
C VAL A 54 -6.35 -0.30 -8.08
N ARG A 55 -6.71 -0.80 -6.89
CA ARG A 55 -7.70 -1.87 -6.75
C ARG A 55 -9.05 -1.45 -7.31
N ASP A 56 -9.54 -0.27 -6.97
CA ASP A 56 -10.84 0.22 -7.42
C ASP A 56 -10.85 0.45 -8.94
N LEU A 57 -9.78 0.99 -9.50
CA LEU A 57 -9.61 1.13 -10.96
C LEU A 57 -9.62 -0.23 -11.67
N CYS A 58 -9.02 -1.26 -11.07
CA CYS A 58 -8.98 -2.60 -11.67
C CYS A 58 -10.33 -3.32 -11.55
N VAL A 59 -10.97 -3.26 -10.38
CA VAL A 59 -12.17 -4.03 -10.07
C VAL A 59 -13.42 -3.35 -10.61
N GLU A 60 -13.56 -2.04 -10.40
CA GLU A 60 -14.78 -1.30 -10.74
C GLU A 60 -14.77 -0.82 -12.19
N LEU A 61 -13.59 -0.46 -12.74
CA LEU A 61 -13.45 0.02 -14.12
C LEU A 61 -12.82 -0.99 -15.08
N GLY A 62 -12.45 -2.18 -14.59
CA GLY A 62 -11.88 -3.25 -15.42
C GLY A 62 -10.50 -2.92 -16.01
N LEU A 63 -9.77 -1.96 -15.43
CA LEU A 63 -8.47 -1.57 -15.97
C LEU A 63 -7.39 -2.64 -15.72
N PRO A 64 -6.48 -2.89 -16.68
CA PRO A 64 -5.29 -3.68 -16.42
C PRO A 64 -4.45 -3.04 -15.31
N VAL A 65 -3.83 -3.85 -14.44
CA VAL A 65 -3.08 -3.36 -13.26
C VAL A 65 -2.04 -2.29 -13.62
N ARG A 66 -1.32 -2.44 -14.74
CA ARG A 66 -0.36 -1.43 -15.21
C ARG A 66 -1.01 -0.06 -15.43
N GLU A 67 -2.18 -0.04 -16.07
CA GLU A 67 -2.92 1.20 -16.32
C GLU A 67 -3.57 1.73 -15.05
N GLY A 68 -4.06 0.85 -14.18
CA GLY A 68 -4.53 1.22 -12.85
C GLY A 68 -3.45 1.94 -12.05
N VAL A 69 -2.22 1.41 -12.01
CA VAL A 69 -1.08 2.07 -11.35
C VAL A 69 -0.74 3.41 -12.00
N ARG A 70 -0.63 3.46 -13.33
CA ARG A 70 -0.32 4.70 -14.04
C ARG A 70 -1.34 5.81 -13.72
N LEU A 71 -2.63 5.46 -13.79
CA LEU A 71 -3.71 6.41 -13.56
C LEU A 71 -3.82 6.81 -12.09
N ALA A 72 -3.66 5.88 -11.15
CA ALA A 72 -3.63 6.18 -9.72
C ALA A 72 -2.48 7.14 -9.37
N THR A 73 -1.28 6.90 -9.90
CA THR A 73 -0.14 7.80 -9.71
C THR A 73 -0.42 9.20 -10.28
N ALA A 74 -1.06 9.28 -11.45
CA ALA A 74 -1.42 10.57 -12.04
C ALA A 74 -2.49 11.32 -11.21
N LEU A 75 -3.47 10.60 -10.66
CA LEU A 75 -4.55 11.15 -9.83
C LEU A 75 -4.12 11.52 -8.40
N LEU A 76 -2.96 11.04 -7.95
CA LEU A 76 -2.42 11.31 -6.62
C LEU A 76 -1.21 12.26 -6.65
N ALA A 77 -0.71 12.61 -7.83
CA ALA A 77 0.35 13.60 -7.96
C ALA A 77 -0.17 15.01 -7.60
N ASP A 78 0.55 15.73 -6.75
CA ASP A 78 0.42 17.16 -6.39
C ASP A 78 -0.92 17.82 -6.80
N ASP A 79 -1.98 17.54 -6.01
CA ASP A 79 -3.35 18.08 -6.13
C ASP A 79 -4.14 17.74 -7.41
N HIS A 80 -3.63 16.85 -8.27
CA HIS A 80 -4.33 16.42 -9.48
C HIS A 80 -5.45 15.41 -9.19
N THR A 81 -6.59 15.90 -8.70
CA THR A 81 -7.81 15.10 -8.57
C THR A 81 -8.47 14.74 -9.92
N THR A 82 -7.84 15.06 -11.06
CA THR A 82 -8.38 14.74 -12.38
C THR A 82 -7.34 14.18 -13.32
N ALA A 83 -7.74 13.21 -14.14
CA ALA A 83 -6.91 12.64 -15.18
C ALA A 83 -7.75 12.36 -16.43
N SER A 84 -7.16 12.60 -17.61
CA SER A 84 -7.80 12.34 -18.90
C SER A 84 -7.11 11.16 -19.60
N PRO A 85 -7.55 9.91 -19.35
CA PRO A 85 -6.89 8.73 -19.90
C PRO A 85 -7.06 8.61 -21.42
N ALA A 86 -8.08 9.24 -22.00
CA ALA A 86 -8.38 9.23 -23.42
C ALA A 86 -9.04 10.56 -23.85
N ARG A 87 -9.10 10.82 -25.15
CA ARG A 87 -9.79 12.01 -25.69
C ARG A 87 -11.28 11.97 -25.35
N GLY A 88 -11.80 13.05 -24.77
CA GLY A 88 -13.21 13.18 -24.39
C GLY A 88 -13.58 12.47 -23.08
N VAL A 89 -12.62 11.90 -22.36
CA VAL A 89 -12.86 11.24 -21.05
C VAL A 89 -12.09 11.95 -19.96
N VAL A 90 -12.76 12.27 -18.86
CA VAL A 90 -12.17 12.81 -17.63
C VAL A 90 -12.57 11.89 -16.48
N ILE A 91 -11.58 11.48 -15.69
CA ILE A 91 -11.77 10.79 -14.41
C ILE A 91 -11.47 11.82 -13.32
N ARG A 92 -12.37 11.94 -12.35
CA ARG A 92 -12.20 12.79 -11.18
C ARG A 92 -12.19 11.93 -9.92
N LEU A 93 -11.17 12.13 -9.09
CA LEU A 93 -11.00 11.50 -7.80
C LEU A 93 -11.48 12.44 -6.70
N ASP A 94 -12.45 11.99 -5.91
CA ASP A 94 -12.73 12.58 -4.61
C ASP A 94 -11.75 12.00 -3.59
N ILE A 95 -10.63 12.71 -3.40
CA ILE A 95 -9.55 12.26 -2.52
C ILE A 95 -9.96 12.28 -1.05
N GLU A 96 -10.85 13.19 -0.65
CA GLU A 96 -11.31 13.32 0.74
C GLU A 96 -12.16 12.09 1.12
N THR A 97 -13.13 11.74 0.28
CA THR A 97 -13.94 10.54 0.48
C THR A 97 -13.09 9.26 0.50
N LEU A 98 -12.13 9.14 -0.44
CA LEU A 98 -11.20 8.01 -0.47
C LEU A 98 -10.36 7.94 0.81
N THR A 99 -9.87 9.08 1.27
CA THR A 99 -9.04 9.17 2.48
C THR A 99 -9.83 8.77 3.72
N HIS A 100 -11.05 9.27 3.89
CA HIS A 100 -11.90 8.87 5.00
C HIS A 100 -12.24 7.39 4.99
N HIS A 101 -12.50 6.82 3.80
CA HIS A 101 -12.72 5.39 3.65
C HIS A 101 -11.52 4.58 4.14
N VAL A 102 -10.32 4.91 3.65
CA VAL A 102 -9.07 4.22 4.02
C VAL A 102 -8.76 4.37 5.50
N GLN A 103 -8.93 5.56 6.08
CA GLN A 103 -8.72 5.79 7.51
C GLN A 103 -9.66 4.96 8.38
N ARG A 104 -10.95 4.88 8.02
CA ARG A 104 -11.91 4.04 8.74
C ARG A 104 -11.51 2.56 8.71
N ARG A 105 -11.14 2.07 7.52
CA ARG A 105 -10.67 0.69 7.34
C ARG A 105 -9.38 0.39 8.11
N LEU A 106 -8.47 1.37 8.20
CA LEU A 106 -7.25 1.24 8.99
C LEU A 106 -7.53 1.11 10.49
N LEU A 107 -8.52 1.83 11.02
CA LEU A 107 -8.96 1.68 12.41
C LEU A 107 -9.51 0.26 12.66
N GLU A 108 -10.35 -0.25 11.76
CA GLU A 108 -10.86 -1.64 11.83
C GLU A 108 -9.72 -2.68 11.78
N ALA A 109 -8.67 -2.40 11.01
CA ALA A 109 -7.53 -3.30 10.85
C ALA A 109 -6.71 -3.45 12.14
N VAL A 110 -6.63 -2.41 12.97
CA VAL A 110 -5.90 -2.44 14.26
C VAL A 110 -6.47 -3.51 15.20
N GLU A 111 -7.78 -3.76 15.12
CA GLU A 111 -8.47 -4.74 15.94
C GLU A 111 -8.44 -6.15 15.32
N SER A 112 -8.33 -6.22 13.98
CA SER A 112 -8.53 -7.46 13.23
C SER A 112 -7.25 -8.15 12.78
N VAL A 113 -6.15 -7.41 12.62
CA VAL A 113 -4.89 -7.94 12.07
C VAL A 113 -3.92 -8.26 13.20
N PRO A 114 -3.47 -9.53 13.33
CA PRO A 114 -2.49 -9.89 14.35
C PRO A 114 -1.19 -9.11 14.16
N ARG A 115 -0.73 -8.43 15.21
CA ARG A 115 0.57 -7.73 15.18
C ARG A 115 1.69 -8.73 14.92
N ILE A 116 2.52 -8.47 13.89
CA ILE A 116 3.75 -9.23 13.65
C ILE A 116 4.64 -9.08 14.88
N ARG A 117 4.91 -10.18 15.60
CA ARG A 117 5.86 -10.19 16.71
C ARG A 117 7.25 -9.85 16.16
N ARG A 118 7.82 -8.71 16.56
CA ARG A 118 9.24 -8.41 16.31
C ARG A 118 10.06 -9.53 16.97
N GLY A 119 10.83 -10.26 16.17
CA GLY A 119 11.73 -11.29 16.68
C GLY A 119 12.70 -10.71 17.71
N ARG A 120 13.03 -11.51 18.73
CA ARG A 120 14.04 -11.17 19.73
C ARG A 120 15.38 -10.90 19.02
N PRO A 121 16.11 -9.82 19.34
CA PRO A 121 17.47 -9.64 18.83
C PRO A 121 18.31 -10.88 19.15
N PRO A 122 19.22 -11.33 18.26
CA PRO A 122 20.13 -12.41 18.61
C PRO A 122 20.94 -11.95 19.83
N SER A 123 20.85 -12.70 20.93
CA SER A 123 21.76 -12.50 22.05
C SER A 123 23.16 -12.80 21.55
N ARG A 124 24.02 -11.77 21.46
CA ARG A 124 25.46 -12.00 21.47
C ARG A 124 25.74 -12.85 22.71
N SER A 125 26.08 -14.12 22.50
CA SER A 125 26.85 -14.86 23.49
C SER A 125 28.13 -14.08 23.70
N VAL A 126 28.22 -13.42 24.85
CA VAL A 126 29.48 -12.96 25.41
C VAL A 126 30.27 -14.24 25.66
N ASP A 127 31.24 -14.51 24.79
CA ASP A 127 32.24 -15.54 25.01
C ASP A 127 33.31 -14.94 25.93
N GLU A 128 33.00 -14.93 27.22
CA GLU A 128 33.98 -14.79 28.29
C GLU A 128 34.46 -16.20 28.66
N GLY A 129 35.60 -16.58 28.11
CA GLY A 129 36.45 -17.69 28.54
C GLY A 129 37.83 -17.44 27.94
N GLY A 130 38.88 -17.10 28.69
CA GLY A 130 39.23 -17.66 29.98
C GLY A 130 40.21 -18.81 29.76
N ALA A 131 41.43 -18.49 29.33
CA ALA A 131 42.67 -19.22 29.62
C ALA A 131 43.85 -18.28 29.33
#